data_AF-A0AAD4ZS32-F1
#
_entry.id   AF-A0AAD4ZS32-F1
#
_cell.length_a   1.000
_cell.length_b   1.000
_cell.length_c   1.000
_cell.angle_alpha   90.00
_cell.angle_beta   90.00
_cell.angle_gamma   90.00
#
_symmetry.space_group_name_H-M   'P 1'
#
loop_
_entity.id
_entity.type
_entity.pdbx_description
1 polymer ?
#
loop_
_entity_poly.entity_id
_entity_poly.type
_entity_poly.pdbx_seq_one_letter_code
_entity_poly.pdbx_strand_id
1 'polypeptide(L)'
;MAPVALFIFSLLTHLEVLHSAEGRELYNPCAPYHCNDQLGDVKFPFKNMTQPPECGLFTVDCSDHEHPKIQEEGYWHELERISPANTNFINDSELQQRLEHSFCDDQIFDNLSLPRPSPVYELFAHNLTLVQCNNATPTLSFTDFKNTCTKAATYYTTLSDRSLRSSPPPPRPSCTIIFMPADPSKPPFSLSALTARFSLQLPLRKECKRCYDRKGECRLDDHGEFQCFGEKGVKLGLKLGLGKIDISEVKYIIDLIWDNC
;
A
#
# COMPACT_ATOMS: atom_id res chain seq x y z
N MET A 1 54.12 -37.76 0.60
CA MET A 1 54.01 -36.29 0.64
C MET A 1 53.02 -35.70 -0.37
N ALA A 2 52.88 -36.26 -1.59
CA ALA A 2 51.93 -35.78 -2.60
C ALA A 2 50.41 -35.83 -2.24
N PRO A 3 49.87 -36.86 -1.55
CA PRO A 3 48.42 -36.94 -1.31
C PRO A 3 47.92 -35.94 -0.25
N VAL A 4 48.76 -35.63 0.73
CA VAL A 4 48.47 -34.63 1.77
C VAL A 4 48.39 -33.23 1.15
N ALA A 5 49.29 -32.92 0.22
CA ALA A 5 49.26 -31.66 -0.52
C ALA A 5 47.96 -31.51 -1.33
N LEU A 6 47.53 -32.57 -2.04
CA LEU A 6 46.29 -32.55 -2.84
C LEU A 6 45.03 -32.36 -1.97
N PHE A 7 45.00 -32.96 -0.77
CA PHE A 7 43.90 -32.79 0.16
C PHE A 7 43.82 -31.35 0.71
N ILE A 8 44.97 -30.76 1.06
CA ILE A 8 45.05 -29.37 1.52
C ILE A 8 44.64 -28.41 0.39
N PHE A 9 45.09 -28.64 -0.84
CA PHE A 9 44.66 -27.85 -2.00
C PHE A 9 43.14 -27.94 -2.24
N SER A 10 42.54 -29.12 -2.13
CA SER A 10 41.09 -29.28 -2.26
C SER A 10 40.33 -28.47 -1.20
N LEU A 11 40.73 -28.57 0.07
CA LEU A 11 40.13 -27.80 1.16
C LEU A 11 40.24 -26.28 0.95
N LEU A 12 41.40 -25.80 0.49
CA LEU A 12 41.62 -24.38 0.21
C LEU A 12 40.75 -23.91 -0.97
N THR A 13 40.63 -24.70 -2.04
CA THR A 13 39.77 -24.34 -3.19
C THR A 13 38.29 -24.29 -2.80
N HIS A 14 37.83 -25.18 -1.92
CA HIS A 14 36.45 -25.14 -1.40
C HIS A 14 36.22 -23.94 -0.46
N LEU A 15 37.22 -23.54 0.33
CA LEU A 15 37.16 -22.35 1.17
C LEU A 15 37.08 -21.06 0.34
N GLU A 16 37.85 -20.97 -0.75
CA GLU A 16 37.82 -19.82 -1.66
C GLU A 16 36.49 -19.72 -2.44
N VAL A 17 35.90 -20.85 -2.82
CA VAL A 17 34.56 -20.87 -3.44
C VAL A 17 33.48 -20.43 -2.44
N LEU A 18 33.61 -20.79 -1.16
CA LEU A 18 32.71 -20.34 -0.10
C LEU A 18 32.89 -18.85 0.22
N HIS A 19 34.12 -18.34 0.26
CA HIS A 19 34.41 -16.90 0.41
C HIS A 19 33.96 -16.08 -0.81
N SER A 20 34.03 -16.62 -2.02
CA SER A 20 33.54 -15.95 -3.23
C SER A 20 32.01 -15.87 -3.29
N ALA A 21 31.29 -16.63 -2.46
CA ALA A 21 29.83 -16.54 -2.33
C ALA A 21 29.38 -15.45 -1.34
N GLU A 22 30.31 -14.84 -0.61
CA GLU A 22 30.05 -13.77 0.36
C GLU A 22 30.41 -12.42 -0.26
N GLY A 23 29.42 -11.54 -0.43
CA GLY A 23 29.66 -10.14 -0.78
C GLY A 23 29.31 -9.71 -2.20
N ARG A 24 28.18 -10.16 -2.75
CA ARG A 24 27.34 -9.21 -3.50
C ARG A 24 26.22 -8.81 -2.56
N GLU A 25 26.33 -7.64 -1.93
CA GLU A 25 25.13 -6.99 -1.40
C GLU A 25 24.15 -6.93 -2.56
N LEU A 26 23.14 -7.78 -2.49
CA LEU A 26 22.11 -7.88 -3.49
C LEU A 26 21.36 -6.56 -3.40
N TYR A 27 21.63 -5.64 -4.34
CA TYR A 27 20.92 -4.37 -4.46
C TYR A 27 19.41 -4.65 -4.30
N ASN A 28 18.85 -4.19 -3.18
CA ASN A 28 17.44 -4.34 -2.90
C ASN A 28 16.74 -3.04 -3.31
N PRO A 29 16.09 -3.00 -4.48
CA PRO A 29 15.42 -1.78 -4.95
C PRO A 29 14.30 -1.32 -4.01
N CYS A 30 13.77 -2.22 -3.18
CA CYS A 30 12.68 -1.95 -2.24
C CYS A 30 13.18 -1.86 -0.79
N ALA A 31 14.45 -1.51 -0.58
CA ALA A 31 14.96 -1.24 0.76
C ALA A 31 14.14 -0.12 1.43
N PRO A 32 13.82 -0.24 2.73
CA PRO A 32 13.21 0.86 3.47
C PRO A 32 14.02 2.14 3.33
N TYR A 33 13.34 3.27 3.21
CA TYR A 33 13.98 4.58 3.07
C TYR A 33 13.49 5.52 4.15
N HIS A 34 14.41 6.23 4.78
CA HIS A 34 14.10 7.19 5.83
C HIS A 34 13.58 8.51 5.24
N CYS A 35 12.36 8.90 5.58
CA CYS A 35 11.73 10.12 5.07
C CYS A 35 12.08 11.37 5.92
N ASN A 36 11.71 11.34 7.20
CA ASN A 36 12.06 12.33 8.22
C ASN A 36 11.80 11.72 9.62
N ASP A 37 12.14 12.45 10.69
CA ASP A 37 11.96 11.97 12.06
C ASP A 37 10.50 11.68 12.44
N GLN A 38 9.53 12.30 11.75
CA GLN A 38 8.11 12.20 12.06
C GLN A 38 7.42 11.00 11.37
N LEU A 39 7.81 10.69 10.12
CA LEU A 39 7.30 9.56 9.34
C LEU A 39 8.17 8.30 9.52
N GLY A 40 9.46 8.48 9.81
CA GLY A 40 10.43 7.40 9.91
C GLY A 40 10.70 6.70 8.57
N ASP A 41 10.89 5.39 8.64
CA ASP A 41 11.22 4.57 7.47
C ASP A 41 9.96 4.19 6.67
N VAL A 42 9.92 4.68 5.43
CA VAL A 42 8.94 4.31 4.42
C VAL A 42 9.30 2.92 3.88
N LYS A 43 8.34 2.02 3.94
CA LYS A 43 8.42 0.63 3.47
C LYS A 43 7.05 0.16 3.04
N PHE A 44 7.00 -1.00 2.38
CA PHE A 44 5.76 -1.63 1.95
C PHE A 44 4.67 -1.60 3.05
N PRO A 45 3.42 -1.19 2.74
CA PRO A 45 2.84 -1.00 1.40
C PRO A 45 3.17 0.33 0.72
N PHE A 46 3.98 1.18 1.35
CA PHE A 46 4.39 2.46 0.80
C PHE A 46 5.69 2.33 0.02
N LYS A 47 5.85 3.17 -0.99
CA LYS A 47 7.11 3.37 -1.73
C LYS A 47 7.39 4.85 -1.89
N ASN A 48 8.64 5.22 -2.07
CA ASN A 48 8.98 6.58 -2.47
C ASN A 48 8.77 6.78 -4.00
N MET A 49 8.97 8.01 -4.48
CA MET A 49 8.81 8.34 -5.91
C MET A 49 9.85 7.69 -6.82
N THR A 50 11.04 7.36 -6.31
CA THR A 50 12.15 6.82 -7.11
C THR A 50 12.17 5.29 -7.13
N GLN A 51 11.45 4.66 -6.21
CA GLN A 51 11.34 3.22 -6.11
C GLN A 51 10.47 2.65 -7.22
N PRO A 52 10.86 1.46 -7.75
CA PRO A 52 10.04 0.74 -8.71
C PRO A 52 8.60 0.51 -8.23
N PRO A 53 7.60 0.47 -9.13
CA PRO A 53 6.21 0.24 -8.76
C PRO A 53 5.97 -1.01 -7.92
N GLU A 54 6.77 -2.06 -8.10
CA GLU A 54 6.67 -3.31 -7.35
C GLU A 54 7.03 -3.17 -5.85
N CYS A 55 7.64 -2.07 -5.43
CA CYS A 55 8.05 -1.86 -4.04
C CYS A 55 6.91 -1.41 -3.12
N GLY A 56 5.80 -0.91 -3.67
CA GLY A 56 4.69 -0.40 -2.88
C GLY A 56 3.50 0.03 -3.71
N LEU A 57 2.33 0.01 -3.09
CA LEU A 57 1.06 0.38 -3.72
C LEU A 57 0.76 1.88 -3.59
N PHE A 58 1.28 2.50 -2.53
CA PHE A 58 1.04 3.91 -2.22
C PHE A 58 2.34 4.68 -2.35
N THR A 59 2.32 5.75 -3.14
CA THR A 59 3.49 6.59 -3.35
C THR A 59 3.52 7.70 -2.30
N VAL A 60 4.66 7.81 -1.60
CA VAL A 60 4.97 8.89 -0.67
C VAL A 60 6.07 9.75 -1.29
N ASP A 61 5.84 11.06 -1.34
CA ASP A 61 6.83 12.06 -1.69
C ASP A 61 7.46 12.64 -0.42
N CYS A 62 8.77 12.44 -0.27
CA CYS A 62 9.59 12.92 0.83
C CYS A 62 10.58 14.01 0.37
N SER A 63 10.40 14.58 -0.81
CA SER A 63 11.31 15.60 -1.37
C SER A 63 11.28 16.88 -0.55
N ASP A 64 10.12 17.21 0.01
CA ASP A 64 9.95 18.20 1.06
C ASP A 64 9.92 17.48 2.42
N HIS A 65 11.00 17.62 3.20
CA HIS A 65 11.13 16.98 4.50
C HIS A 65 10.20 17.58 5.56
N GLU A 66 9.74 18.82 5.39
CA GLU A 66 8.82 19.48 6.33
C GLU A 66 7.36 19.12 6.00
N HIS A 67 7.05 18.96 4.70
CA HIS A 67 5.70 18.68 4.20
C HIS A 67 5.67 17.46 3.27
N PRO A 68 5.94 16.24 3.77
CA PRO A 68 5.85 15.03 2.97
C PRO A 68 4.42 14.80 2.50
N LYS A 69 4.24 14.17 1.34
CA LYS A 69 2.92 13.97 0.73
C LYS A 69 2.66 12.51 0.37
N ILE A 70 1.39 12.12 0.32
CA ILE A 70 0.95 10.80 -0.14
C ILE A 70 -0.06 10.95 -1.29
N GLN A 71 0.08 10.11 -2.32
CA GLN A 71 -0.82 10.13 -3.47
C GLN A 71 -2.03 9.20 -3.26
N GLU A 72 -3.23 9.77 -3.34
CA GLU A 72 -4.51 9.06 -3.21
C GLU A 72 -5.47 9.51 -4.31
N GLU A 73 -5.93 8.57 -5.15
CA GLU A 73 -6.83 8.82 -6.30
C GLU A 73 -6.52 10.07 -7.17
N GLY A 74 -5.23 10.41 -7.31
CA GLY A 74 -4.77 11.52 -8.14
C GLY A 74 -4.56 12.84 -7.41
N TYR A 75 -4.85 12.89 -6.10
CA TYR A 75 -4.57 14.03 -5.24
C TYR A 75 -3.43 13.72 -4.26
N TRP A 76 -2.64 14.75 -3.91
CA TRP A 76 -1.51 14.65 -3.01
C TRP A 76 -1.85 15.26 -1.67
N HIS A 77 -2.09 14.43 -0.67
CA HIS A 77 -2.36 14.86 0.69
C HIS A 77 -1.07 15.10 1.46
N GLU A 78 -1.02 16.19 2.22
CA GLU A 78 0.06 16.44 3.18
C GLU A 78 -0.04 15.45 4.35
N LEU A 79 1.04 14.72 4.57
CA LEU A 79 1.11 13.59 5.49
C LEU A 79 1.72 14.05 6.81
N GLU A 80 0.95 14.02 7.88
CA GLU A 80 1.42 14.36 9.23
C GLU A 80 2.25 13.20 9.79
N ARG A 81 1.77 11.96 9.75
CA ARG A 81 2.53 10.80 10.24
C ARG A 81 1.96 9.49 9.74
N ILE A 82 2.76 8.43 9.78
CA ILE A 82 2.30 7.05 9.58
C ILE A 82 2.46 6.30 10.91
N SER A 83 1.38 5.69 11.43
CA SER A 83 1.49 4.87 12.64
C SER A 83 2.23 3.56 12.36
N PRO A 84 2.76 2.89 13.40
CA PRO A 84 3.27 1.52 13.27
C PRO A 84 2.24 0.50 12.74
N ALA A 85 0.94 0.82 12.83
CA ALA A 85 -0.16 0.03 12.28
C ALA A 85 -0.55 0.46 10.85
N ASN A 86 0.31 1.21 10.15
CA ASN A 86 0.08 1.75 8.80
C ASN A 86 -1.19 2.61 8.67
N THR A 87 -1.50 3.39 9.72
CA THR A 87 -2.52 4.44 9.65
C THR A 87 -1.87 5.74 9.23
N ASN A 88 -2.33 6.29 8.12
CA ASN A 88 -1.91 7.60 7.63
C ASN A 88 -2.70 8.66 8.40
N PHE A 89 -2.00 9.60 9.03
CA PHE A 89 -2.58 10.80 9.60
C PHE A 89 -2.27 11.94 8.66
N ILE A 90 -3.32 12.57 8.14
CA ILE A 90 -3.26 13.61 7.14
C ILE A 90 -3.66 14.93 7.80
N ASN A 91 -2.90 15.98 7.49
CA ASN A 91 -3.18 17.35 7.89
C ASN A 91 -2.86 18.25 6.71
N ASP A 92 -3.84 18.41 5.83
CA ASP A 92 -3.67 19.00 4.51
C ASP A 92 -3.98 20.49 4.52
N SER A 93 -2.92 21.31 4.51
CA SER A 93 -3.04 22.77 4.55
C SER A 93 -3.75 23.34 3.32
N GLU A 94 -3.60 22.73 2.15
CA GLU A 94 -4.28 23.16 0.92
C GLU A 94 -5.77 22.81 0.97
N LEU A 95 -6.12 21.60 1.41
CA LEU A 95 -7.51 21.21 1.65
C LEU A 95 -8.16 22.11 2.72
N GLN A 96 -7.43 22.46 3.78
CA GLN A 96 -7.92 23.37 4.81
C GLN A 96 -8.29 24.74 4.22
N GLN A 97 -7.42 25.32 3.38
CA GLN A 97 -7.70 26.58 2.70
C GLN A 97 -8.92 26.49 1.78
N ARG A 98 -9.06 25.38 1.03
CA ARG A 98 -10.23 25.15 0.15
C ARG A 98 -11.53 25.06 0.95
N LEU A 99 -11.52 24.40 2.12
CA LEU A 99 -12.70 24.30 3.00
C LEU A 99 -13.07 25.65 3.64
N GLU A 100 -12.09 26.52 3.91
CA GLU A 100 -12.32 27.87 4.46
C GLU A 100 -12.92 28.85 3.41
N HIS A 101 -12.60 28.66 2.13
CA HIS A 101 -12.97 29.57 1.04
C HIS A 101 -14.43 29.47 0.55
N SER A 102 -15.37 29.14 1.44
CA SER A 102 -16.81 28.90 1.21
C SER A 102 -17.13 27.61 0.45
N PHE A 103 -17.69 26.60 1.14
CA PHE A 103 -18.14 25.26 0.71
C PHE A 103 -19.05 25.16 -0.56
N CYS A 104 -19.29 26.28 -1.22
CA CYS A 104 -20.27 26.50 -2.27
C CYS A 104 -19.69 26.81 -3.65
N ASP A 105 -18.36 26.83 -3.80
CA ASP A 105 -17.73 27.00 -5.10
C ASP A 105 -17.44 25.63 -5.74
N ASP A 106 -17.70 25.54 -7.04
CA ASP A 106 -17.73 24.29 -7.81
C ASP A 106 -16.40 23.52 -7.86
N GLN A 107 -15.29 24.14 -7.44
CA GLN A 107 -13.92 23.60 -7.53
C GLN A 107 -13.38 23.04 -6.20
N ILE A 108 -14.11 23.19 -5.09
CA ILE A 108 -13.58 22.83 -3.76
C ILE A 108 -13.35 21.32 -3.62
N PHE A 109 -14.10 20.50 -4.34
CA PHE A 109 -14.01 19.04 -4.24
C PHE A 109 -13.34 18.39 -5.47
N ASP A 110 -12.80 19.20 -6.38
CA ASP A 110 -12.14 18.69 -7.58
C ASP A 110 -10.92 17.84 -7.17
N ASN A 111 -10.94 16.58 -7.61
CA ASN A 111 -9.94 15.55 -7.34
C ASN A 111 -9.80 15.13 -5.86
N LEU A 112 -10.70 15.56 -4.96
CA LEU A 112 -10.56 15.38 -3.50
C LEU A 112 -11.36 14.21 -2.91
N SER A 113 -11.77 13.25 -3.74
CA SER A 113 -12.44 12.06 -3.24
C SER A 113 -11.45 11.15 -2.54
N LEU A 114 -11.82 10.69 -1.35
CA LEU A 114 -11.14 9.58 -0.70
C LEU A 114 -11.09 8.36 -1.64
N PRO A 115 -10.00 7.57 -1.58
CA PRO A 115 -9.85 6.41 -2.44
C PRO A 115 -10.96 5.42 -2.21
N ARG A 116 -11.42 4.74 -3.27
CA ARG A 116 -12.42 3.68 -3.16
C ARG A 116 -11.77 2.37 -2.70
N PRO A 117 -12.51 1.50 -1.99
CA PRO A 117 -12.02 0.18 -1.64
C PRO A 117 -11.53 -0.57 -2.90
N SER A 118 -10.38 -1.21 -2.79
CA SER A 118 -9.75 -1.96 -3.88
C SER A 118 -9.77 -3.46 -3.60
N PRO A 119 -9.66 -4.33 -4.62
CA PRO A 119 -9.38 -5.75 -4.40
C PRO A 119 -7.99 -6.02 -3.80
N VAL A 120 -7.13 -4.99 -3.68
CA VAL A 120 -5.79 -5.11 -3.07
C VAL A 120 -5.77 -4.67 -1.59
N TYR A 121 -6.60 -3.68 -1.22
CA TYR A 121 -6.63 -3.08 0.11
C TYR A 121 -8.06 -2.72 0.55
N GLU A 122 -8.30 -2.75 1.85
CA GLU A 122 -9.52 -2.19 2.43
C GLU A 122 -9.30 -0.71 2.77
N LEU A 123 -10.39 0.04 2.89
CA LEU A 123 -10.39 1.45 3.21
C LEU A 123 -11.16 1.68 4.51
N PHE A 124 -10.49 2.24 5.52
CA PHE A 124 -11.16 2.73 6.72
C PHE A 124 -10.85 4.20 6.93
N ALA A 125 -11.88 5.03 6.77
CA ALA A 125 -11.87 6.45 7.07
C ALA A 125 -13.24 6.87 7.59
N HIS A 126 -13.27 7.86 8.47
CA HIS A 126 -14.49 8.60 8.74
C HIS A 126 -14.76 9.51 7.56
N ASN A 127 -15.88 9.29 6.88
CA ASN A 127 -16.23 10.02 5.68
C ASN A 127 -17.65 10.58 5.73
N LEU A 128 -17.84 11.61 4.93
CA LEU A 128 -19.12 12.21 4.60
C LEU A 128 -19.37 11.95 3.12
N THR A 129 -20.48 11.30 2.80
CA THR A 129 -20.88 11.12 1.40
C THR A 129 -21.59 12.37 0.93
N LEU A 130 -21.00 13.06 -0.04
CA LEU A 130 -21.59 14.20 -0.73
C LEU A 130 -22.13 13.74 -2.08
N VAL A 131 -23.33 14.18 -2.43
CA VAL A 131 -23.85 14.07 -3.80
C VAL A 131 -23.79 15.44 -4.43
N GLN A 132 -23.02 15.57 -5.52
CA GLN A 132 -22.93 16.75 -6.36
C GLN A 132 -23.86 16.57 -7.57
N CYS A 133 -24.72 17.54 -7.89
CA CYS A 133 -25.60 17.46 -9.07
C CYS A 133 -25.60 18.77 -9.86
N ASN A 134 -25.51 18.69 -11.19
CA ASN A 134 -25.61 19.86 -12.08
C ASN A 134 -27.06 20.09 -12.52
N ASN A 135 -27.55 21.33 -12.46
CA ASN A 135 -28.83 21.77 -13.03
C ASN A 135 -30.07 20.97 -12.57
N ALA A 136 -30.13 20.59 -11.29
CA ALA A 136 -31.32 19.93 -10.76
C ALA A 136 -32.40 20.96 -10.39
N THR A 137 -33.51 20.99 -11.12
CA THR A 137 -34.77 21.51 -10.57
C THR A 137 -35.15 20.61 -9.38
N PRO A 138 -35.44 21.18 -8.19
CA PRO A 138 -35.66 20.41 -6.97
C PRO A 138 -37.03 19.73 -7.00
N THR A 139 -37.18 18.68 -7.81
CA THR A 139 -38.39 17.82 -7.85
C THR A 139 -38.22 16.56 -7.01
N LEU A 140 -37.28 16.58 -6.07
CA LEU A 140 -37.16 15.55 -5.07
C LEU A 140 -37.80 16.09 -3.79
N SER A 141 -38.82 15.38 -3.30
CA SER A 141 -39.46 15.63 -2.01
C SER A 141 -38.45 15.30 -0.91
N PHE A 142 -37.66 16.29 -0.54
CA PHE A 142 -36.38 16.16 0.14
C PHE A 142 -36.46 16.65 1.58
N THR A 143 -37.16 15.91 2.43
CA THR A 143 -37.27 16.21 3.88
C THR A 143 -36.03 15.81 4.70
N ASP A 144 -35.05 15.13 4.11
CA ASP A 144 -33.90 14.57 4.85
C ASP A 144 -32.58 15.35 4.68
N PHE A 145 -32.59 16.46 3.95
CA PHE A 145 -31.36 17.17 3.58
C PHE A 145 -31.19 18.46 4.38
N LYS A 146 -30.25 18.43 5.33
CA LYS A 146 -30.14 19.47 6.35
C LYS A 146 -29.26 20.66 5.98
N ASN A 147 -28.46 20.62 4.92
CA ASN A 147 -27.55 21.72 4.57
C ASN A 147 -27.39 21.88 3.04
N THR A 148 -28.29 22.63 2.43
CA THR A 148 -28.29 22.91 0.98
C THR A 148 -27.40 24.12 0.69
N CYS A 149 -26.21 23.89 0.15
CA CYS A 149 -25.52 24.95 -0.56
C CYS A 149 -26.13 25.10 -1.97
N THR A 150 -26.44 26.33 -2.38
CA THR A 150 -26.98 26.63 -3.71
C THR A 150 -26.21 27.79 -4.32
N LYS A 151 -25.32 27.52 -5.27
CA LYS A 151 -24.73 28.55 -6.14
C LYS A 151 -24.64 27.98 -7.55
N ALA A 152 -25.11 28.78 -8.51
CA ALA A 152 -24.95 28.65 -9.96
C ALA A 152 -25.41 27.36 -10.70
N ALA A 153 -25.68 26.22 -10.05
CA ALA A 153 -26.38 25.01 -10.58
C ALA A 153 -26.08 23.75 -9.76
N THR A 154 -25.17 23.83 -8.78
CA THR A 154 -24.61 22.67 -8.07
C THR A 154 -25.21 22.52 -6.68
N TYR A 155 -25.69 21.32 -6.36
CA TYR A 155 -26.21 20.96 -5.04
C TYR A 155 -25.31 19.92 -4.38
N TYR A 156 -24.93 20.17 -3.12
CA TYR A 156 -24.23 19.20 -2.27
C TYR A 156 -25.14 18.70 -1.17
N THR A 157 -25.13 17.38 -0.95
CA THR A 157 -25.95 16.84 0.11
C THR A 157 -25.41 15.61 0.79
N THR A 158 -25.77 15.47 2.06
CA THR A 158 -25.31 14.41 2.93
C THR A 158 -26.35 13.28 2.93
N LEU A 159 -25.93 12.08 2.55
CA LEU A 159 -26.80 10.90 2.59
C LEU A 159 -26.85 10.37 4.02
N SER A 160 -28.05 10.29 4.61
CA SER A 160 -28.25 9.65 5.91
C SER A 160 -28.33 8.13 5.77
N ASP A 161 -27.89 7.39 6.79
CA ASP A 161 -27.86 5.90 6.83
C ASP A 161 -29.24 5.25 6.61
N ARG A 162 -30.34 5.99 6.85
CA ARG A 162 -31.71 5.54 6.51
C ARG A 162 -31.92 5.36 5.00
N SER A 163 -31.21 6.13 4.17
CA SER A 163 -31.27 6.04 2.72
C SER A 163 -30.36 4.96 2.12
N LEU A 164 -29.39 4.43 2.88
CA LEU A 164 -28.43 3.39 2.46
C LEU A 164 -28.94 1.94 2.66
N ARG A 165 -30.05 1.74 3.40
CA ARG A 165 -30.70 0.41 3.51
C ARG A 165 -31.32 -0.07 2.20
N SER A 166 -31.49 0.84 1.25
CA SER A 166 -31.68 0.53 -0.15
C SER A 166 -30.37 0.92 -0.83
N SER A 167 -29.84 0.10 -1.75
CA SER A 167 -28.74 0.49 -2.63
C SER A 167 -28.84 1.98 -2.97
N PRO A 168 -27.76 2.79 -2.85
CA PRO A 168 -27.84 4.20 -3.19
C PRO A 168 -28.54 4.31 -4.54
N PRO A 169 -29.64 5.08 -4.67
CA PRO A 169 -30.33 5.18 -5.94
C PRO A 169 -29.30 5.57 -6.99
N PRO A 170 -29.27 4.91 -8.17
CA PRO A 170 -28.29 5.22 -9.19
C PRO A 170 -28.34 6.73 -9.43
N PRO A 171 -27.18 7.40 -9.48
CA PRO A 171 -27.16 8.83 -9.70
C PRO A 171 -27.98 9.12 -10.95
N ARG A 172 -28.93 10.05 -10.84
CA ARG A 172 -29.64 10.59 -12.01
C ARG A 172 -28.58 11.07 -13.02
N PRO A 173 -28.87 11.09 -14.33
CA PRO A 173 -27.98 11.75 -15.26
C PRO A 173 -27.69 13.16 -14.73
N SER A 174 -26.40 13.50 -14.58
CA SER A 174 -25.86 14.76 -14.01
C SER A 174 -25.54 14.82 -12.51
N CYS A 175 -25.50 13.69 -11.78
CA CYS A 175 -25.00 13.66 -10.39
C CYS A 175 -23.77 12.77 -10.19
N THR A 176 -22.84 13.20 -9.32
CA THR A 176 -21.63 12.48 -8.91
C THR A 176 -21.63 12.28 -7.40
N ILE A 177 -21.14 11.13 -6.95
CA ILE A 177 -20.94 10.81 -5.52
C ILE A 177 -19.48 11.08 -5.18
N ILE A 178 -19.25 11.82 -4.10
CA ILE A 178 -17.92 12.20 -3.60
C ILE A 178 -17.82 11.74 -2.15
N PHE A 179 -16.72 11.06 -1.80
CA PHE A 179 -16.44 10.67 -0.42
C PHE A 179 -15.45 11.65 0.18
N MET A 180 -15.89 12.46 1.14
CA MET A 180 -15.04 13.45 1.78
C MET A 180 -14.61 13.03 3.18
N PRO A 181 -13.40 13.40 3.65
CA PRO A 181 -13.02 13.21 5.04
C PRO A 181 -13.94 13.96 6.00
N ALA A 182 -14.28 13.31 7.12
CA ALA A 182 -15.15 13.87 8.15
C ALA A 182 -14.55 13.74 9.55
N ASP A 183 -14.73 14.78 10.36
CA ASP A 183 -14.40 14.79 11.78
C ASP A 183 -15.48 14.01 12.56
N PRO A 184 -15.13 12.87 13.18
CA PRO A 184 -16.09 12.05 13.92
C PRO A 184 -16.63 12.72 15.18
N SER A 185 -16.00 13.81 15.65
CA SER A 185 -16.48 14.59 16.79
C SER A 185 -17.63 15.55 16.42
N LYS A 186 -17.85 15.78 15.13
CA LYS A 186 -18.88 16.68 14.62
C LYS A 186 -20.19 15.93 14.36
N PRO A 187 -21.34 16.64 14.33
CA PRO A 187 -22.61 16.01 14.02
C PRO A 187 -22.56 15.29 12.66
N PRO A 188 -23.05 14.04 12.59
CA PRO A 188 -23.07 13.30 11.34
C PRO A 188 -23.97 14.02 10.34
N PHE A 189 -23.66 13.86 9.05
CA PHE A 189 -24.44 14.44 7.95
C PHE A 189 -24.46 15.97 7.91
N SER A 190 -23.48 16.64 8.54
CA SER A 190 -23.29 18.08 8.46
C SER A 190 -22.08 18.45 7.62
N LEU A 191 -22.18 19.48 6.77
CA LEU A 191 -21.01 20.02 6.04
C LEU A 191 -19.96 20.59 7.01
N SER A 192 -20.37 21.02 8.20
CA SER A 192 -19.46 21.42 9.27
C SER A 192 -18.60 20.27 9.82
N ALA A 193 -18.85 19.03 9.40
CA ALA A 193 -18.03 17.87 9.73
C ALA A 193 -16.87 17.68 8.76
N LEU A 194 -16.85 18.35 7.60
CA LEU A 194 -15.71 18.30 6.68
C LEU A 194 -14.43 18.77 7.38
N THR A 195 -13.33 18.08 7.10
CA THR A 195 -12.05 18.32 7.76
C THR A 195 -10.89 18.10 6.80
N ALA A 196 -9.84 18.89 6.95
CA ALA A 196 -8.55 18.64 6.32
C ALA A 196 -7.61 17.79 7.19
N ARG A 197 -8.03 17.51 8.43
CA ARG A 197 -7.33 16.65 9.39
C ARG A 197 -8.10 15.36 9.59
N PHE A 198 -7.54 14.26 9.11
CA PHE A 198 -8.19 12.96 9.16
C PHE A 198 -7.19 11.82 9.22
N SER A 199 -7.71 10.62 9.49
CA SER A 199 -6.92 9.39 9.50
C SER A 199 -7.45 8.42 8.47
N LEU A 200 -6.54 7.80 7.73
CA LEU A 200 -6.85 6.81 6.73
C LEU A 200 -6.10 5.52 7.03
N GLN A 201 -6.81 4.40 7.08
CA GLN A 201 -6.19 3.08 7.14
C GLN A 201 -6.42 2.36 5.83
N LEU A 202 -5.32 1.84 5.29
CA LEU A 202 -5.29 1.10 4.02
C LEU A 202 -4.73 -0.31 4.24
N PRO A 203 -5.34 -1.14 5.11
CA PRO A 203 -4.84 -2.48 5.34
C PRO A 203 -4.98 -3.33 4.08
N LEU A 204 -3.91 -4.03 3.74
CA LEU A 204 -3.91 -4.94 2.60
C LEU A 204 -4.87 -6.09 2.84
N ARG A 205 -5.58 -6.50 1.77
CA ARG A 205 -6.33 -7.74 1.79
C ARG A 205 -5.38 -8.93 1.96
N LYS A 206 -5.91 -10.01 2.54
CA LYS A 206 -5.13 -11.20 2.93
C LYS A 206 -4.39 -11.82 1.73
N GLU A 207 -5.00 -11.75 0.56
CA GLU A 207 -4.51 -12.27 -0.70
C GLU A 207 -3.27 -11.50 -1.16
N CYS A 208 -3.35 -10.16 -1.18
CA CYS A 208 -2.20 -9.32 -1.51
C CYS A 208 -1.08 -9.44 -0.48
N LYS A 209 -1.41 -9.40 0.81
CA LYS A 209 -0.41 -9.58 1.87
C LYS A 209 0.36 -10.90 1.69
N ARG A 210 -0.35 -12.00 1.43
CA ARG A 210 0.27 -13.31 1.17
C ARG A 210 1.14 -13.31 -0.08
N CYS A 211 0.70 -12.66 -1.15
CA CYS A 211 1.46 -12.53 -2.38
C CYS A 211 2.80 -11.83 -2.10
N TYR A 212 2.76 -10.68 -1.44
CA TYR A 212 3.94 -9.91 -1.06
C TYR A 212 4.87 -10.70 -0.13
N ASP A 213 4.33 -11.39 0.87
CA ASP A 213 5.12 -12.22 1.80
C ASP A 213 5.90 -13.33 1.04
N ARG A 214 5.36 -13.81 -0.08
CA ARG A 214 5.99 -14.76 -0.99
C ARG A 214 6.84 -14.13 -2.10
N LYS A 215 7.18 -12.84 -1.94
CA LYS A 215 7.99 -12.04 -2.86
C LYS A 215 7.32 -11.86 -4.24
N GLY A 216 6.00 -11.97 -4.29
CA GLY A 216 5.21 -11.58 -5.45
C GLY A 216 4.78 -10.11 -5.39
N GLU A 217 4.18 -9.65 -6.48
CA GLU A 217 3.67 -8.30 -6.66
C GLU A 217 2.14 -8.33 -6.80
N CYS A 218 1.47 -7.47 -6.04
CA CYS A 218 0.02 -7.30 -6.13
C CYS A 218 -0.33 -6.37 -7.29
N ARG A 219 -1.04 -6.87 -8.28
CA ARG A 219 -1.54 -6.07 -9.40
C ARG A 219 -3.05 -6.27 -9.57
N LEU A 220 -3.68 -5.32 -10.24
CA LEU A 220 -5.02 -5.48 -10.77
C LEU A 220 -4.92 -5.79 -12.25
N ASP A 221 -5.76 -6.69 -12.75
CA ASP A 221 -5.90 -6.93 -14.18
C ASP A 221 -6.83 -5.91 -14.85
N ASP A 222 -7.03 -6.07 -16.17
CA ASP A 222 -7.88 -5.18 -16.97
C ASP A 222 -9.36 -5.20 -16.54
N HIS A 223 -9.78 -6.21 -15.77
CA HIS A 223 -11.12 -6.31 -15.20
C HIS A 223 -11.19 -5.76 -13.76
N GLY A 224 -10.07 -5.25 -13.24
CA GLY A 224 -9.95 -4.76 -11.87
C GLY A 224 -9.82 -5.88 -10.84
N GLU A 225 -9.56 -7.13 -11.24
CA GLU A 225 -9.44 -8.26 -10.33
C GLU A 225 -8.00 -8.42 -9.83
N PHE A 226 -7.85 -8.92 -8.59
CA PHE A 226 -6.55 -9.12 -7.98
C PHE A 226 -5.74 -10.24 -8.66
N GLN A 227 -4.48 -9.96 -9.00
CA GLN A 227 -3.51 -10.91 -9.49
C GLN A 227 -2.18 -10.82 -8.73
N CYS A 228 -1.59 -11.98 -8.46
CA CYS A 228 -0.26 -12.11 -7.85
C CYS A 228 0.77 -12.52 -8.90
N PHE A 229 1.75 -11.64 -9.16
CA PHE A 229 2.81 -11.89 -10.14
C PHE A 229 4.14 -12.20 -9.47
N GLY A 230 4.98 -13.00 -10.13
CA GLY A 230 6.37 -13.21 -9.69
C GLY A 230 6.54 -13.98 -8.38
N GLU A 231 5.48 -14.61 -7.87
CA GLU A 231 5.55 -15.43 -6.67
C GLU A 231 6.61 -16.53 -6.87
N LYS A 232 7.62 -16.57 -6.00
CA LYS A 232 8.52 -17.72 -5.94
C LYS A 232 7.70 -18.89 -5.40
N GLY A 233 7.18 -19.71 -6.32
CA GLY A 233 6.46 -20.92 -5.96
C GLY A 233 7.22 -21.68 -4.87
N VAL A 234 6.53 -22.00 -3.79
CA VAL A 234 7.10 -22.85 -2.74
C VAL A 234 7.50 -24.15 -3.42
N LYS A 235 8.79 -24.34 -3.71
CA LYS A 235 9.34 -25.64 -4.11
C LYS A 235 9.13 -26.58 -2.92
N LEU A 236 7.97 -27.23 -2.85
CA LEU A 236 7.76 -28.38 -1.99
C LEU A 236 8.75 -29.46 -2.47
N GLY A 237 9.84 -29.60 -1.71
CA GLY A 237 10.83 -30.67 -1.70
C GLY A 237 10.99 -31.52 -2.96
N LEU A 238 11.90 -31.15 -3.86
CA LEU A 238 12.69 -32.18 -4.54
C LEU A 238 13.80 -32.62 -3.56
N LYS A 239 13.51 -33.66 -2.77
CA LYS A 239 14.56 -34.56 -2.28
C LYS A 239 15.16 -35.24 -3.52
N LEU A 240 16.18 -34.63 -4.11
CA LEU A 240 17.09 -35.37 -4.99
C LEU A 240 17.85 -36.31 -4.05
N GLY A 241 17.58 -37.61 -4.21
CA GLY A 241 18.25 -38.66 -3.45
C GLY A 241 19.75 -38.54 -3.64
N LEU A 242 20.44 -38.11 -2.59
CA LEU A 242 21.84 -38.42 -2.40
C LEU A 242 21.91 -39.95 -2.34
N GLY A 243 22.46 -40.55 -3.40
CA GLY A 243 22.85 -41.94 -3.40
C GLY A 243 23.65 -42.20 -2.12
N LYS A 244 23.30 -43.29 -1.43
CA LYS A 244 24.08 -43.80 -0.30
C LYS A 244 25.51 -44.01 -0.81
N ILE A 245 26.42 -43.11 -0.45
CA ILE A 245 27.83 -43.45 -0.41
C ILE A 245 27.94 -44.33 0.83
N ASP A 246 28.13 -45.63 0.60
CA ASP A 246 28.31 -46.61 1.66
C ASP A 246 29.61 -46.25 2.39
N ILE A 247 29.49 -45.88 3.66
CA ILE A 247 30.62 -45.44 4.51
C ILE A 247 31.64 -46.59 4.70
N SER A 248 31.30 -47.81 4.28
CA SER A 248 32.22 -48.95 4.22
C SER A 248 33.35 -48.81 3.19
N GLU A 249 33.17 -48.09 2.08
CA GLU A 249 34.24 -47.89 1.10
C GLU A 249 35.26 -46.82 1.54
N VAL A 250 34.82 -45.82 2.32
CA VAL A 250 35.71 -44.78 2.86
C VAL A 250 36.64 -45.36 3.93
N LYS A 251 36.15 -46.34 4.72
CA LYS A 251 36.97 -47.02 5.72
C LYS A 251 38.09 -47.85 5.09
N TYR A 252 37.83 -48.51 3.97
CA TYR A 252 38.85 -49.32 3.27
C TYR A 252 40.01 -48.46 2.74
N ILE A 253 39.72 -47.23 2.30
CA ILE A 253 40.73 -46.28 1.84
C ILE A 253 41.53 -45.70 3.01
N ILE A 254 40.91 -45.48 4.17
CA ILE A 254 41.60 -44.98 5.38
C ILE A 254 42.51 -46.05 5.99
N ASP A 255 42.07 -47.31 6.03
CA ASP A 255 42.87 -48.42 6.58
C ASP A 255 44.09 -48.74 5.68
N LEU A 256 43.96 -48.62 4.34
CA LEU A 256 45.08 -48.75 3.39
C LEU A 256 46.16 -47.64 3.51
N ILE A 257 45.81 -46.50 4.08
CA ILE A 257 46.72 -45.36 4.28
C ILE A 257 47.49 -45.48 5.61
N TRP A 258 46.92 -46.16 6.62
CA TRP A 258 47.56 -46.32 7.93
C TRP A 258 48.60 -47.47 7.95
N ASP A 259 48.46 -48.50 7.11
CA ASP A 259 49.40 -49.63 7.06
C ASP A 259 50.71 -49.35 6.28
N ASN A 260 50.89 -48.15 5.73
CA ASN A 260 52.10 -47.73 5.01
C ASN A 260 52.84 -46.53 5.65
N CYS A 261 52.62 -46.28 6.96
CA CYS A 261 53.39 -45.33 7.76
C CYS A 261 54.13 -46.03 8.91
#